data_AF-A0A4Q7P526-F1
#
_entry.id   AF-A0A4Q7P526-F1
#
_cell.length_a   1.000
_cell.length_b   1.000
_cell.length_c   1.000
_cell.angle_alpha   90.00
_cell.angle_beta   90.00
_cell.angle_gamma   90.00
#
_symmetry.space_group_name_H-M   'P 1'
#
loop_
_entity.id
_entity.type
_entity.pdbx_description
1 polymer ?
#
loop_
_entity_poly.entity_id
_entity_poly.type
_entity_poly.pdbx_seq_one_letter_code
_entity_poly.pdbx_strand_id
1 'polypeptide(L)'
;MHPYFLEMKQILNLTVKLLLLTLTIAGLVYLIKEVFHLNWVHESIWKIISFFLILTWLTGIFAHYLLSISKENSANILMGTIGIRFLASIAFVVVMLVLGQENLILFVINFFVIYLFYLLFDMYGLITNLRPISK
;
A
#
# COMPACT_ATOMS: atom_id res chain seq x y z
N MET A 1 -8.59 -3.58 -30.93
CA MET A 1 -9.04 -3.57 -29.53
C MET A 1 -8.71 -2.19 -28.96
N HIS A 2 -9.70 -1.42 -28.52
CA HIS A 2 -9.53 0.02 -28.23
C HIS A 2 -8.63 0.25 -26.99
N PRO A 3 -7.68 1.21 -27.00
CA PRO A 3 -6.71 1.45 -25.92
C PRO A 3 -7.30 1.57 -24.49
N TYR A 4 -8.53 2.08 -24.34
CA TYR A 4 -9.23 2.19 -23.04
C TYR A 4 -9.48 0.84 -22.34
N PHE A 5 -9.67 -0.26 -23.09
CA PHE A 5 -9.94 -1.57 -22.48
C PHE A 5 -8.69 -2.19 -21.83
N LEU A 6 -7.50 -1.82 -22.29
CA LEU A 6 -6.25 -2.31 -21.71
C LEU A 6 -5.97 -1.65 -20.35
N GLU A 7 -6.17 -0.33 -20.26
CA GLU A 7 -5.97 0.48 -19.05
C GLU A 7 -6.88 0.01 -17.90
N MET A 8 -8.18 -0.17 -18.18
CA MET A 8 -9.17 -0.66 -17.22
C MET A 8 -8.81 -2.03 -16.64
N LYS A 9 -8.29 -2.94 -17.49
CA LYS A 9 -7.91 -4.29 -17.07
C LYS A 9 -6.69 -4.28 -16.14
N GLN A 10 -5.76 -3.34 -16.33
CA GLN A 10 -4.59 -3.18 -15.47
C GLN A 10 -4.97 -2.64 -14.09
N ILE A 11 -5.81 -1.61 -14.03
CA ILE A 11 -6.30 -1.03 -12.76
C ILE A 11 -7.12 -2.06 -11.98
N LEU A 12 -7.96 -2.84 -12.67
CA LEU A 12 -8.71 -3.93 -12.04
C LEU A 12 -7.79 -4.99 -11.44
N ASN A 13 -6.77 -5.43 -12.18
CA ASN A 13 -5.80 -6.41 -11.69
C ASN A 13 -5.02 -5.89 -10.46
N LEU A 14 -4.60 -4.62 -10.49
CA LEU A 14 -3.97 -3.96 -9.33
C LEU A 14 -4.91 -3.97 -8.13
N THR A 15 -6.17 -3.56 -8.33
CA THR A 15 -7.16 -3.46 -7.26
C THR A 15 -7.47 -4.84 -6.66
N VAL A 16 -7.66 -5.87 -7.48
CA VAL A 16 -7.92 -7.24 -7.01
C VAL A 16 -6.74 -7.79 -6.21
N LYS A 17 -5.51 -7.62 -6.71
CA LYS A 17 -4.30 -8.06 -6.01
C LYS A 17 -4.11 -7.32 -4.68
N LEU A 18 -4.40 -6.03 -4.66
CA LEU A 18 -4.36 -5.20 -3.45
C LEU A 18 -5.38 -5.69 -2.42
N LEU A 19 -6.64 -5.90 -2.83
CA LEU A 19 -7.68 -6.42 -1.93
C LEU A 19 -7.32 -7.81 -1.40
N LEU A 20 -6.73 -8.69 -2.22
CA LEU A 20 -6.29 -10.02 -1.79
C LEU A 20 -5.15 -9.92 -0.76
N LEU A 21 -4.18 -9.02 -0.97
CA LEU A 21 -3.14 -8.75 0.02
C LEU A 21 -3.75 -8.24 1.33
N THR A 22 -4.60 -7.22 1.25
CA THR A 22 -5.24 -6.62 2.43
C THR A 22 -6.07 -7.64 3.19
N LEU A 23 -6.82 -8.50 2.49
CA LEU A 23 -7.60 -9.58 3.10
C LEU A 23 -6.70 -10.61 3.78
N THR A 24 -5.56 -10.95 3.17
CA THR A 24 -4.57 -11.86 3.76
C THR A 24 -3.99 -11.27 5.05
N ILE A 25 -3.59 -9.99 5.03
CA ILE A 25 -3.08 -9.29 6.21
C ILE A 25 -4.15 -9.19 7.30
N ALA A 26 -5.38 -8.79 6.94
CA ALA A 26 -6.50 -8.69 7.87
C ALA A 26 -6.83 -10.05 8.51
N GLY A 27 -6.81 -11.13 7.72
CA GLY A 27 -7.00 -12.50 8.20
C GLY A 27 -5.91 -12.91 9.19
N LEU A 28 -4.64 -12.63 8.90
CA LEU A 28 -3.53 -12.89 9.83
C LEU A 28 -3.67 -12.10 11.13
N VAL A 29 -4.01 -10.82 11.07
CA VAL A 29 -4.24 -9.98 12.24
C VAL A 29 -5.41 -10.51 13.08
N TYR A 30 -6.50 -10.90 12.43
CA TYR A 30 -7.65 -11.51 13.09
C TYR A 30 -7.28 -12.82 13.80
N LEU A 31 -6.53 -13.70 13.14
CA LEU A 31 -6.05 -14.96 13.74
C LEU A 31 -5.17 -14.68 14.97
N ILE A 32 -4.19 -13.78 14.87
CA ILE A 32 -3.29 -13.45 15.99
C ILE A 32 -4.07 -12.91 17.20
N LYS A 33 -5.07 -12.05 16.95
CA LYS A 33 -5.84 -11.38 18.01
C LYS A 33 -6.91 -12.29 18.62
N GLU A 34 -7.73 -12.93 17.81
CA GLU A 34 -8.93 -13.63 18.28
C GLU A 34 -8.70 -15.13 18.51
N VAL A 35 -7.75 -15.76 17.81
CA VAL A 35 -7.44 -17.20 18.01
C VAL A 35 -6.31 -17.39 19.00
N PHE A 36 -5.24 -16.60 18.90
CA PHE A 36 -4.06 -16.73 19.75
C PHE A 36 -4.04 -15.80 20.97
N HIS A 37 -4.97 -14.84 21.04
CA HIS A 37 -5.07 -13.84 22.13
C HIS A 37 -3.73 -13.14 22.45
N LEU A 38 -2.90 -12.92 21.43
CA LEU A 38 -1.59 -12.29 21.58
C LEU A 38 -1.76 -10.77 21.61
N ASN A 39 -1.22 -10.11 22.65
CA ASN A 39 -1.20 -8.65 22.80
C ASN A 39 -0.21 -7.93 21.85
N TRP A 40 0.17 -8.56 20.75
CA TRP A 40 1.11 -8.01 19.76
C TRP A 40 0.45 -7.09 18.73
N VAL A 41 -0.88 -7.10 18.69
CA VAL A 41 -1.68 -6.30 17.76
C VAL A 41 -2.16 -5.04 18.46
N HIS A 42 -1.81 -3.88 17.90
CA HIS A 42 -2.27 -2.60 18.42
C HIS A 42 -3.76 -2.38 18.14
N GLU A 43 -4.49 -1.68 19.02
CA GLU A 43 -5.94 -1.43 18.86
C GLU A 43 -6.25 -0.69 17.53
N SER A 44 -5.44 0.31 17.20
CA SER A 44 -5.54 1.06 15.94
C SER A 44 -5.08 0.31 14.68
N ILE A 45 -4.82 -1.01 14.72
CA ILE A 45 -4.36 -1.79 13.56
C ILE A 45 -5.29 -1.66 12.35
N TRP A 46 -6.60 -1.63 12.58
CA TRP A 46 -7.59 -1.51 11.50
C TRP A 46 -7.52 -0.16 10.80
N LYS A 47 -7.21 0.91 11.55
CA LYS A 47 -6.97 2.25 10.98
C LYS A 47 -5.71 2.25 10.12
N ILE A 48 -4.64 1.60 10.58
CA ILE A 48 -3.38 1.47 9.84
C ILE A 48 -3.60 0.72 8.53
N ILE A 49 -4.27 -0.44 8.57
CA ILE A 49 -4.58 -1.25 7.38
C ILE A 49 -5.42 -0.46 6.37
N SER A 50 -6.45 0.23 6.86
CA SER A 50 -7.35 1.03 6.02
C SER A 50 -6.62 2.20 5.36
N PHE A 51 -5.77 2.88 6.12
CA PHE A 51 -4.90 3.94 5.61
C PHE A 51 -4.00 3.45 4.48
N PHE A 52 -3.29 2.33 4.69
CA PHE A 52 -2.39 1.80 3.66
C PHE A 52 -3.12 1.22 2.45
N LEU A 53 -4.32 0.65 2.62
CA LEU A 53 -5.17 0.23 1.51
C LEU A 53 -5.50 1.42 0.60
N ILE A 54 -6.05 2.49 1.18
CA ILE A 54 -6.47 3.69 0.44
C ILE A 54 -5.26 4.37 -0.19
N LEU A 55 -4.18 4.55 0.58
CA LEU A 55 -2.98 5.21 0.10
C LEU A 55 -2.37 4.45 -1.08
N THR A 56 -2.21 3.14 -0.97
CA THR A 56 -1.64 2.30 -2.04
C THR A 56 -2.50 2.29 -3.29
N TRP A 57 -3.82 2.21 -3.12
CA TRP A 57 -4.76 2.28 -4.25
C TRP A 57 -4.68 3.63 -4.97
N LEU A 58 -4.72 4.73 -4.22
CA LEU A 58 -4.63 6.09 -4.76
C LEU A 58 -3.30 6.30 -5.50
N THR A 59 -2.18 5.94 -4.87
CA THR A 59 -0.85 6.12 -5.44
C THR A 59 -0.62 5.22 -6.65
N GLY A 60 -1.21 4.02 -6.65
CA GLY A 60 -1.17 3.10 -7.80
C GLY A 60 -1.94 3.63 -9.02
N ILE A 61 -3.15 4.18 -8.82
CA ILE A 61 -3.92 4.81 -9.89
C ILE A 61 -3.18 6.04 -10.42
N PHE A 62 -2.66 6.88 -9.51
CA PHE A 62 -1.93 8.08 -9.90
C PHE A 62 -0.67 7.76 -10.72
N ALA A 63 0.08 6.72 -10.31
CA ALA A 63 1.25 6.24 -11.05
C ALA A 63 0.85 5.73 -12.44
N HIS A 64 -0.18 4.89 -12.55
CA HIS A 64 -0.68 4.41 -13.85
C HIS A 64 -1.10 5.57 -14.77
N TYR A 65 -1.84 6.54 -14.24
CA TYR A 65 -2.27 7.72 -14.99
C TYR A 65 -1.09 8.55 -15.49
N LEU A 66 -0.12 8.89 -14.63
CA LEU A 66 1.06 9.67 -15.03
C LEU A 66 1.95 8.91 -16.04
N LEU A 67 2.09 7.60 -15.88
CA LEU A 67 2.85 6.75 -16.81
C LEU A 67 2.18 6.64 -18.18
N SER A 68 0.84 6.70 -18.24
CA SER A 68 0.10 6.72 -19.52
C SER A 68 0.39 7.99 -20.33
N ILE A 69 0.66 9.11 -19.65
CA ILE A 69 0.95 10.42 -20.26
C ILE A 69 2.43 10.57 -20.62
N SER A 70 3.35 10.10 -19.76
CA SER A 70 4.79 10.34 -19.94
C SER A 70 5.65 9.15 -19.54
N LYS A 71 5.73 8.16 -20.45
CA LYS A 71 6.54 6.95 -20.24
C LYS A 71 8.04 7.25 -20.05
N GLU A 72 8.55 8.30 -20.69
CA GLU A 72 9.94 8.75 -20.59
C GLU A 72 10.31 9.19 -19.16
N ASN A 73 9.34 9.72 -18.41
CA ASN A 73 9.53 10.16 -17.02
C ASN A 73 9.19 9.08 -15.99
N SER A 74 9.13 7.81 -16.39
CA SER A 74 8.69 6.70 -15.52
C SER A 74 9.45 6.61 -14.20
N ALA A 75 10.78 6.78 -14.21
CA ALA A 75 11.58 6.79 -12.98
C ALA A 75 11.16 7.93 -12.03
N ASN A 76 10.98 9.14 -12.55
CA ASN A 76 10.58 10.31 -11.75
C ASN A 76 9.17 10.16 -11.19
N ILE A 77 8.25 9.58 -11.97
CA ILE A 77 6.88 9.29 -11.53
C ILE A 77 6.91 8.32 -10.35
N LEU A 78 7.65 7.21 -10.48
CA LEU A 78 7.76 6.20 -9.42
C LEU A 78 8.41 6.76 -8.15
N MET A 79 9.47 7.56 -8.28
CA MET A 79 10.08 8.25 -7.15
C MET A 79 9.10 9.22 -6.48
N GLY A 80 8.31 9.96 -7.26
CA GLY A 80 7.24 10.83 -6.76
C GLY A 80 6.17 10.05 -6.00
N THR A 81 5.74 8.89 -6.51
CA THR A 81 4.79 7.99 -5.84
C THR A 81 5.33 7.52 -4.49
N ILE A 82 6.59 7.10 -4.41
CA ILE A 82 7.25 6.70 -3.16
C ILE A 82 7.34 7.89 -2.19
N GLY A 83 7.70 9.08 -2.68
CA GLY A 83 7.78 10.31 -1.89
C GLY A 83 6.42 10.70 -1.27
N ILE A 84 5.34 10.65 -2.05
CA ILE A 84 3.98 10.90 -1.57
C ILE A 84 3.60 9.90 -0.48
N ARG A 85 3.90 8.61 -0.68
CA ARG A 85 3.62 7.56 0.33
C ARG A 85 4.37 7.81 1.63
N PHE A 86 5.64 8.19 1.53
CA PHE A 86 6.48 8.49 2.70
C PHE A 86 5.93 9.70 3.48
N LEU A 87 5.63 10.81 2.81
CA LEU A 87 5.08 12.01 3.44
C LEU A 87 3.70 11.74 4.07
N ALA A 88 2.82 11.03 3.35
CA ALA A 88 1.51 10.65 3.88
C ALA A 88 1.64 9.75 5.13
N SER A 89 2.61 8.83 5.12
CA SER A 89 2.88 7.95 6.26
C SER A 89 3.33 8.71 7.50
N ILE A 90 4.24 9.68 7.33
CA ILE A 90 4.65 10.57 8.43
C ILE A 90 3.46 11.38 8.95
N ALA A 91 2.68 12.00 8.05
CA ALA A 91 1.51 12.78 8.43
C ALA A 91 0.51 11.95 9.23
N PHE A 92 0.24 10.72 8.79
CA PHE A 92 -0.65 9.80 9.49
C PHE A 92 -0.14 9.45 10.89
N VAL A 93 1.15 9.14 11.05
CA VAL A 93 1.75 8.86 12.35
C VAL A 93 1.61 10.06 13.27
N VAL A 94 1.94 11.27 12.80
CA VAL A 94 1.81 12.51 13.59
C VAL A 94 0.37 12.74 14.03
N VAL A 95 -0.61 12.60 13.12
CA VAL A 95 -2.05 12.74 13.45
C VAL A 95 -2.46 11.74 14.53
N MET A 96 -2.04 10.48 14.40
CA MET A 96 -2.37 9.45 15.40
C MET A 96 -1.72 9.77 16.75
N LEU A 97 -0.47 10.25 16.79
CA LEU A 97 0.18 10.65 18.02
C LEU A 97 -0.55 11.82 18.72
N VAL A 98 -0.99 12.82 17.97
CA VAL A 98 -1.75 13.97 18.51
C VAL A 98 -3.11 13.53 19.05
N LEU A 99 -3.74 12.50 18.47
CA LEU A 99 -4.99 11.90 18.97
C LEU A 99 -4.79 11.07 20.26
N GLY A 100 -3.58 10.99 20.81
CA GLY A 100 -3.31 10.33 22.08
C GLY A 100 -3.31 8.81 22.02
N GLN A 101 -2.68 8.21 21.00
CA GLN A 101 -2.54 6.74 20.94
C GLN A 101 -1.80 6.19 22.16
N GLU A 102 -2.39 5.16 22.76
CA GLU A 102 -1.74 4.35 23.79
C GLU A 102 -0.63 3.48 23.19
N ASN A 103 0.29 2.98 24.02
CA ASN A 103 1.32 2.01 23.60
C ASN A 103 2.07 2.36 22.30
N LEU A 104 2.66 3.57 22.26
CA LEU A 104 3.36 4.14 21.10
C LEU A 104 4.34 3.16 20.43
N ILE A 105 5.14 2.42 21.22
CA ILE A 105 6.08 1.41 20.69
C ILE A 105 5.35 0.37 19.84
N LEU A 106 4.22 -0.15 20.35
CA LEU A 106 3.46 -1.21 19.69
C LEU A 106 2.76 -0.66 18.45
N PHE A 107 2.24 0.57 18.52
CA PHE A 107 1.69 1.29 17.38
C PHE A 107 2.71 1.43 16.25
N VAL A 108 3.92 1.94 16.57
CA VAL A 108 4.97 2.18 15.57
C VAL A 108 5.44 0.86 14.95
N ILE A 109 5.61 -0.21 15.73
CA ILE A 109 5.98 -1.53 15.21
C ILE A 109 4.90 -2.06 14.26
N ASN A 110 3.63 -2.04 14.67
CA ASN A 110 2.52 -2.49 13.84
C ASN A 110 2.43 -1.65 12.56
N PHE A 111 2.60 -0.33 12.66
CA PHE A 111 2.63 0.58 11.52
C PHE A 111 3.73 0.21 10.52
N PHE A 112 4.97 0.01 11.01
CA PHE A 112 6.10 -0.35 10.16
C PHE A 112 5.94 -1.72 9.51
N VAL A 113 5.44 -2.72 10.25
CA VAL A 113 5.20 -4.07 9.70
C VAL A 113 4.20 -4.00 8.54
N ILE A 114 3.07 -3.31 8.74
CA ILE A 114 2.07 -3.15 7.68
C ILE A 114 2.63 -2.33 6.52
N TYR A 115 3.36 -1.24 6.80
CA TYR A 115 4.06 -0.45 5.79
C TYR A 115 4.96 -1.33 4.91
N LEU A 116 5.77 -2.21 5.51
CA LEU A 116 6.66 -3.10 4.77
C LEU A 116 5.91 -4.08 3.87
N PHE A 117 4.79 -4.66 4.33
CA PHE A 117 3.98 -5.53 3.47
C PHE A 117 3.43 -4.79 2.24
N TYR A 118 2.89 -3.59 2.44
CA TYR A 118 2.38 -2.76 1.34
C TYR A 118 3.49 -2.17 0.46
N LEU A 119 4.69 -1.97 1.00
CA LEU A 119 5.87 -1.57 0.24
C LEU A 119 6.36 -2.72 -0.64
N LEU A 120 6.48 -3.93 -0.07
CA LEU A 120 6.86 -5.14 -0.83
C LEU A 120 5.88 -5.41 -1.95
N PHE A 121 4.57 -5.34 -1.68
CA PHE A 121 3.53 -5.48 -2.70
C PHE A 121 3.76 -4.51 -3.87
N ASP A 122 4.03 -3.25 -3.55
CA ASP A 122 4.25 -2.21 -4.57
C ASP A 122 5.53 -2.48 -5.36
N MET A 123 6.63 -2.84 -4.69
CA MET A 123 7.87 -3.23 -5.37
C MET A 123 7.66 -4.42 -6.30
N TYR A 124 6.99 -5.49 -5.87
CA TYR A 124 6.72 -6.63 -6.74
C TYR A 124 5.78 -6.28 -7.89
N GLY A 125 4.77 -5.44 -7.67
CA GLY A 125 3.85 -4.96 -8.71
C GLY A 125 4.52 -4.06 -9.76
N LEU A 126 5.46 -3.22 -9.33
CA LEU A 126 6.17 -2.26 -10.18
C LEU A 126 7.37 -2.90 -10.90
N ILE A 127 8.19 -3.70 -10.20
CA ILE A 127 9.39 -4.35 -10.77
C ILE A 127 8.99 -5.37 -11.83
N THR A 128 7.90 -6.12 -11.65
CA THR A 128 7.44 -7.08 -12.67
C THR A 128 6.86 -6.43 -13.93
N ASN A 129 6.33 -5.20 -13.84
CA ASN A 129 5.87 -4.43 -14.99
C ASN A 129 7.01 -3.69 -15.73
N LEU A 130 8.18 -3.54 -15.10
CA LEU A 130 9.37 -2.90 -15.69
C LEU A 130 10.29 -3.86 -16.45
N ARG A 131 9.99 -5.17 -16.49
CA ARG A 131 10.69 -6.10 -17.38
C ARG A 131 9.94 -6.13 -18.71
N PRO A 132 10.32 -5.31 -19.72
CA PRO A 132 9.89 -5.62 -21.07
C PRO A 132 10.43 -7.02 -21.35
N ILE A 133 9.54 -7.89 -21.82
CA ILE A 133 9.91 -9.16 -22.41
C ILE A 133 10.76 -8.77 -23.62
N SER A 134 12.08 -8.73 -23.43
CA SER A 134 13.05 -8.63 -24.51
C SER A 134 12.85 -9.85 -25.39
N LYS A 135 12.22 -9.63 -26.55
CA LYS A 135 12.23 -10.54 -27.69
C LYS A 135 13.00 -9.85 -28.79
#